data_AF-A0A971BI79-F1
#
_entry.id   AF-A0A971BI79-F1
#
_cell.length_a   1.000
_cell.length_b   1.000
_cell.length_c   1.000
_cell.angle_alpha   90.00
_cell.angle_beta   90.00
_cell.angle_gamma   90.00
#
_symmetry.space_group_name_H-M   'P 1'
#
loop_
_entity.id
_entity.type
_entity.pdbx_description
1 polymer ?
#
loop_
_entity_poly.entity_id
_entity_poly.type
_entity_poly.pdbx_seq_one_letter_code
_entity_poly.pdbx_strand_id
1 'polypeptide(L)'
;MTNTNYAVFVDLENTGGKAETFNSVIETVKIKGDILLGRAYGYSDRFTQLKESLLSNTFYVTPSIKFGNSQKNNMDIQLVIDALETAYTNHLIDCFCIVSGDSDYTPLVAKLKSMGKFVLGISRSAVASKVFISACSEFIFLEAVSQTKKKKKEEERSDETDNTLESLVPVVEKILDEHADADGELYASELKKTLTRLRPDFDERNFGVSSFGKLLQAVKKHGAAIELFTEDSALKVCLTSDDETPNRYNQVTRENYINVFKQELETFKSSGFDSVNPSIIKASVQKIYPDFDERNLGFKRFSDLMRQLENSGVVRIELSEAGTMLVRIL
;
A
#
# COMPACT_ATOMS: atom_id res chain seq x y z
N MET A 1 3.89 -11.00 16.61
CA MET A 1 3.37 -10.49 15.32
C MET A 1 2.33 -11.48 14.85
N THR A 2 1.05 -11.15 14.98
CA THR A 2 -0.08 -12.01 14.63
C THR A 2 -0.31 -11.91 13.13
N ASN A 3 -0.21 -13.03 12.39
CA ASN A 3 -0.66 -13.07 11.00
C ASN A 3 -2.14 -12.66 10.96
N THR A 4 -2.48 -11.72 10.08
CA THR A 4 -3.86 -11.32 9.86
C THR A 4 -4.56 -12.39 9.03
N ASN A 5 -5.53 -13.09 9.61
CA ASN A 5 -6.21 -14.22 8.98
C ASN A 5 -7.59 -13.82 8.50
N TYR A 6 -7.87 -14.08 7.22
CA TYR A 6 -9.10 -13.73 6.52
C TYR A 6 -9.98 -14.95 6.24
N ALA A 7 -11.28 -14.78 6.43
CA ALA A 7 -12.32 -15.54 5.73
C ALA A 7 -12.86 -14.71 4.57
N VAL A 8 -12.93 -15.28 3.37
CA VAL A 8 -13.38 -14.60 2.15
C VAL A 8 -14.69 -15.22 1.69
N PHE A 9 -15.73 -14.38 1.58
CA PHE A 9 -17.07 -14.75 1.13
C PHE A 9 -17.38 -14.01 -0.17
N VAL A 10 -17.56 -14.76 -1.25
CA VAL A 10 -17.73 -14.20 -2.59
C VAL A 10 -19.13 -14.43 -3.11
N ASP A 11 -19.81 -13.34 -3.43
CA ASP A 11 -21.09 -13.35 -4.11
C ASP A 11 -20.86 -13.31 -5.63
N LEU A 12 -20.94 -14.47 -6.29
CA LEU A 12 -20.65 -14.57 -7.72
C LEU A 12 -21.70 -13.87 -8.59
N GLU A 13 -22.94 -13.74 -8.10
CA GLU A 13 -24.00 -13.09 -8.87
C GLU A 13 -23.77 -11.58 -8.94
N ASN A 14 -23.33 -10.97 -7.83
CA ASN A 14 -23.05 -9.54 -7.76
C ASN A 14 -21.69 -9.13 -8.37
N THR A 15 -20.69 -10.02 -8.35
CA THR A 15 -19.33 -9.73 -8.84
C THR A 15 -19.13 -9.91 -10.35
N GLY A 16 -20.08 -10.53 -11.05
CA GLY A 16 -20.03 -10.72 -12.52
C GLY A 16 -19.07 -11.82 -12.98
N GLY A 17 -18.44 -12.55 -12.05
CA GLY A 17 -17.77 -13.84 -12.25
C GLY A 17 -16.67 -13.93 -13.31
N LYS A 18 -15.95 -12.84 -13.58
CA LYS A 18 -14.76 -12.85 -14.45
C LYS A 18 -13.54 -13.36 -13.67
N ALA A 19 -12.76 -14.24 -14.28
CA ALA A 19 -11.54 -14.81 -13.68
C ALA A 19 -10.51 -13.73 -13.30
N GLU A 20 -10.27 -12.76 -14.17
CA GLU A 20 -9.35 -11.64 -13.87
C GLU A 20 -9.75 -10.85 -12.61
N THR A 21 -11.05 -10.61 -12.45
CA THR A 21 -11.60 -9.89 -11.30
C THR A 21 -11.44 -10.71 -10.02
N PHE A 22 -11.80 -12.00 -10.08
CA PHE A 22 -11.64 -12.90 -8.94
C PHE A 22 -10.17 -13.01 -8.52
N ASN A 23 -9.25 -13.22 -9.45
CA ASN A 23 -7.82 -13.29 -9.15
C ASN A 23 -7.30 -12.00 -8.50
N SER A 24 -7.77 -10.84 -8.97
CA SER A 24 -7.39 -9.56 -8.39
C SER A 24 -7.91 -9.39 -6.96
N VAL A 25 -9.11 -9.89 -6.64
CA VAL A 25 -9.63 -9.94 -5.26
C VAL A 25 -8.72 -10.78 -4.37
N ILE A 26 -8.40 -12.00 -4.82
CA ILE A 26 -7.55 -12.92 -4.04
C ILE A 26 -6.18 -12.32 -3.80
N GLU A 27 -5.60 -11.70 -4.83
CA GLU A 27 -4.31 -11.01 -4.77
C GLU A 27 -4.33 -9.89 -3.71
N THR A 28 -5.32 -9.00 -3.74
CA THR A 28 -5.46 -7.92 -2.75
C THR A 28 -5.63 -8.45 -1.32
N VAL A 29 -6.44 -9.49 -1.12
CA VAL A 29 -6.60 -10.10 0.22
C VAL A 29 -5.30 -10.76 0.67
N LYS A 30 -4.60 -11.47 -0.22
CA LYS A 30 -3.26 -12.02 0.03
C LYS A 30 -2.18 -10.97 0.19
N ILE A 31 -2.38 -9.72 -0.23
CA ILE A 31 -1.45 -8.66 0.14
C ILE A 31 -1.66 -8.32 1.62
N LYS A 32 -2.91 -8.23 2.09
CA LYS A 32 -3.25 -7.88 3.48
C LYS A 32 -3.11 -9.00 4.51
N GLY A 33 -3.35 -10.26 4.14
CA GLY A 33 -3.39 -11.36 5.11
C GLY A 33 -3.55 -12.76 4.51
N ASP A 34 -3.49 -13.78 5.38
CA ASP A 34 -3.63 -15.18 5.00
C ASP A 34 -5.11 -15.53 4.81
N ILE A 35 -5.46 -16.16 3.69
CA ILE A 35 -6.82 -16.66 3.48
C ILE A 35 -6.91 -18.06 4.11
N LEU A 36 -7.58 -18.17 5.26
CA LEU A 36 -7.79 -19.47 5.92
C LEU A 36 -9.07 -20.16 5.47
N LEU A 37 -10.05 -19.39 4.98
CA LEU A 37 -11.32 -19.91 4.50
C LEU A 37 -11.79 -19.09 3.31
N GLY A 38 -12.06 -19.75 2.18
CA GLY A 38 -12.69 -19.14 1.01
C GLY A 38 -14.00 -19.84 0.69
N ARG A 39 -15.10 -19.10 0.53
CA ARG A 39 -16.38 -19.62 0.05
C ARG A 39 -16.94 -18.75 -1.06
N ALA A 40 -17.32 -19.36 -2.18
CA ALA A 40 -17.95 -18.69 -3.30
C ALA A 40 -19.39 -19.20 -3.50
N TYR A 41 -20.33 -18.28 -3.59
CA TYR A 41 -21.76 -18.58 -3.59
C TYR A 41 -22.40 -18.21 -4.93
N GLY A 42 -23.41 -18.98 -5.32
CA GLY A 42 -24.16 -18.74 -6.55
C GLY A 42 -23.47 -19.32 -7.80
N TYR A 43 -22.61 -20.31 -7.63
CA TYR A 43 -21.89 -20.91 -8.76
C TYR A 43 -22.84 -21.63 -9.72
N SER A 44 -22.57 -21.48 -11.01
CA SER A 44 -23.26 -22.17 -12.12
C SER A 44 -22.29 -22.32 -13.28
N ASP A 45 -22.64 -23.11 -14.30
CA ASP A 45 -21.76 -23.41 -15.43
C ASP A 45 -21.30 -22.16 -16.22
N ARG A 46 -22.01 -21.03 -16.09
CA ARG A 46 -21.59 -19.73 -16.64
C ARG A 46 -20.25 -19.23 -16.08
N PHE A 47 -19.84 -19.72 -14.92
CA PHE A 47 -18.61 -19.34 -14.22
C PHE A 47 -17.49 -20.38 -14.37
N THR A 48 -17.53 -21.21 -15.42
CA THR A 48 -16.53 -22.26 -15.66
C THR A 48 -15.09 -21.74 -15.70
N GLN A 49 -14.87 -20.49 -16.12
CA GLN A 49 -13.56 -19.84 -16.12
C GLN A 49 -12.97 -19.65 -14.71
N LEU A 50 -13.79 -19.71 -13.65
CA LEU A 50 -13.33 -19.58 -12.27
C LEU A 50 -12.84 -20.90 -11.66
N LYS A 51 -13.07 -22.05 -12.31
CA LYS A 51 -12.78 -23.38 -11.71
C LYS A 51 -11.34 -23.50 -11.25
N GLU A 52 -10.41 -23.14 -12.13
CA GLU A 52 -8.98 -23.20 -11.83
C GLU A 52 -8.61 -22.27 -10.68
N SER A 53 -9.03 -21.00 -10.72
CA SER A 53 -8.79 -20.02 -9.65
C SER A 53 -9.38 -20.44 -8.30
N LEU A 54 -10.60 -20.98 -8.29
CA LEU A 54 -11.28 -21.44 -7.08
C LEU A 54 -10.53 -22.65 -6.48
N LEU A 55 -10.13 -23.61 -7.32
CA LEU A 55 -9.40 -24.80 -6.89
C LEU A 55 -8.00 -24.47 -6.37
N SER A 56 -7.24 -23.67 -7.12
CA SER A 56 -5.85 -23.32 -6.76
C SER A 56 -5.75 -22.46 -5.48
N ASN A 57 -6.84 -21.79 -5.09
CA ASN A 57 -6.92 -21.00 -3.86
C ASN A 57 -7.80 -21.65 -2.78
N THR A 58 -8.12 -22.95 -2.92
CA THR A 58 -8.85 -23.76 -1.93
C THR A 58 -10.21 -23.17 -1.51
N PHE A 59 -10.96 -22.60 -2.45
CA PHE A 59 -12.31 -22.11 -2.20
C PHE A 59 -13.34 -23.24 -2.22
N TYR A 60 -14.22 -23.28 -1.23
CA TYR A 60 -15.45 -24.07 -1.29
C TYR A 60 -16.48 -23.34 -2.15
N VAL A 61 -17.28 -24.10 -2.88
CA VAL A 61 -18.23 -23.56 -3.86
C VAL A 61 -19.65 -24.03 -3.53
N THR A 62 -20.55 -23.07 -3.33
CA THR A 62 -21.98 -23.33 -3.11
C THR A 62 -22.76 -23.06 -4.41
N PRO A 63 -23.35 -24.09 -5.04
CA PRO A 63 -24.03 -23.93 -6.31
C PRO A 63 -25.38 -23.21 -6.15
N SER A 64 -25.76 -22.45 -7.18
CA SER A 64 -27.09 -21.83 -7.25
C SER A 64 -28.15 -22.84 -7.67
N ILE A 65 -28.94 -23.34 -6.73
CA ILE A 65 -30.15 -24.12 -7.03
C ILE A 65 -31.33 -23.16 -7.08
N LYS A 66 -31.81 -22.84 -8.30
CA LYS A 66 -32.96 -21.98 -8.54
C LYS A 66 -34.08 -22.79 -9.20
N PHE A 67 -35.28 -22.76 -8.59
CA PHE A 67 -36.50 -23.31 -9.15
C PHE A 67 -37.59 -22.23 -9.16
N GLY A 68 -38.02 -21.81 -10.36
CA GLY A 68 -39.01 -20.74 -10.54
C GLY A 68 -38.47 -19.33 -10.27
N ASN A 69 -39.38 -18.35 -10.15
CA ASN A 69 -39.04 -16.91 -10.15
C ASN A 69 -38.79 -16.30 -8.76
N SER A 70 -38.97 -17.07 -7.67
CA SER A 70 -39.11 -16.54 -6.30
C SER A 70 -37.98 -16.92 -5.34
N GLN A 71 -36.80 -17.32 -5.86
CA GLN A 71 -35.63 -17.72 -5.05
C GLN A 71 -34.45 -16.79 -5.28
N LYS A 72 -34.66 -15.48 -5.11
CA LYS A 72 -33.61 -14.49 -5.38
C LYS A 72 -32.58 -14.36 -4.26
N ASN A 73 -32.97 -14.58 -3.00
CA ASN A 73 -32.14 -14.22 -1.83
C ASN A 73 -31.65 -15.45 -1.02
N ASN A 74 -31.89 -16.67 -1.50
CA ASN A 74 -31.49 -17.87 -0.73
C ASN A 74 -29.97 -17.93 -0.52
N MET A 75 -29.23 -17.47 -1.51
CA MET A 75 -27.79 -17.54 -1.53
C MET A 75 -27.14 -16.47 -0.64
N ASP A 76 -27.71 -15.27 -0.62
CA ASP A 76 -27.28 -14.18 0.28
C ASP A 76 -27.49 -14.59 1.74
N ILE A 77 -28.62 -15.22 2.05
CA ILE A 77 -28.92 -15.76 3.39
C ILE A 77 -27.91 -16.84 3.77
N GLN A 78 -27.60 -17.79 2.85
CA GLN A 78 -26.61 -18.83 3.13
C GLN A 78 -25.22 -18.24 3.41
N LEU A 79 -24.80 -17.24 2.63
CA LEU A 79 -23.53 -16.54 2.85
C LEU A 79 -23.49 -15.92 4.25
N VAL A 80 -24.56 -15.24 4.66
CA VAL A 80 -24.67 -14.63 6.00
C VAL A 80 -24.57 -15.68 7.11
N ILE A 81 -25.26 -16.81 6.97
CA ILE A 81 -25.23 -17.91 7.95
C ILE A 81 -23.80 -18.44 8.09
N ASP A 82 -23.16 -18.77 6.98
CA ASP A 82 -21.81 -19.34 6.94
C ASP A 82 -20.76 -18.37 7.51
N ALA A 83 -20.91 -17.07 7.22
CA ALA A 83 -20.03 -16.03 7.76
C ALA A 83 -20.17 -15.88 9.29
N LEU A 84 -21.39 -15.90 9.80
CA LEU A 84 -21.63 -15.85 11.24
C LEU A 84 -21.16 -17.12 11.94
N GLU A 85 -21.43 -18.30 11.38
CA GLU A 85 -20.92 -19.58 11.90
C GLU A 85 -19.40 -19.56 11.99
N THR A 86 -18.72 -19.10 10.93
CA THR A 86 -17.26 -18.94 10.91
C THR A 86 -16.79 -18.00 12.02
N ALA A 87 -17.46 -16.86 12.21
CA ALA A 87 -17.12 -15.89 13.25
C ALA A 87 -17.29 -16.44 14.68
N TYR A 88 -18.26 -17.34 14.89
CA TYR A 88 -18.51 -17.96 16.19
C TYR A 88 -17.62 -19.17 16.48
N THR A 89 -17.25 -19.94 15.46
CA THR A 89 -16.59 -21.24 15.62
C THR A 89 -15.08 -21.19 15.39
N ASN A 90 -14.59 -20.25 14.59
CA ASN A 90 -13.18 -20.17 14.22
C ASN A 90 -12.53 -18.91 14.79
N HIS A 91 -11.95 -19.03 15.98
CA HIS A 91 -11.26 -17.93 16.67
C HIS A 91 -9.97 -17.48 15.99
N LEU A 92 -9.41 -18.26 15.05
CA LEU A 92 -8.21 -17.88 14.31
C LEU A 92 -8.49 -16.82 13.23
N ILE A 93 -9.76 -16.58 12.90
CA ILE A 93 -10.17 -15.65 11.85
C ILE A 93 -10.65 -14.36 12.48
N ASP A 94 -9.89 -13.28 12.27
CA ASP A 94 -10.20 -11.96 12.81
C ASP A 94 -10.67 -10.97 11.73
N CYS A 95 -10.50 -11.33 10.46
CA CYS A 95 -10.88 -10.52 9.32
C CYS A 95 -11.85 -11.24 8.40
N PHE A 96 -12.87 -10.52 7.96
CA PHE A 96 -13.91 -11.01 7.05
C PHE A 96 -13.91 -10.17 5.79
N CYS A 97 -13.63 -10.78 4.65
CA CYS A 97 -13.74 -10.15 3.35
C CYS A 97 -15.07 -10.53 2.70
N ILE A 98 -15.93 -9.53 2.47
CA ILE A 98 -17.21 -9.69 1.78
C ILE A 98 -17.08 -9.09 0.39
N VAL A 99 -17.14 -9.94 -0.62
CA VAL A 99 -16.98 -9.54 -2.03
C VAL A 99 -18.37 -9.41 -2.65
N SER A 100 -19.01 -8.26 -2.42
CA SER A 100 -20.30 -7.88 -2.99
C SER A 100 -20.50 -6.36 -2.94
N GLY A 101 -21.40 -5.81 -3.76
CA GLY A 101 -21.82 -4.41 -3.69
C GLY A 101 -23.12 -4.17 -2.93
N ASP A 102 -23.80 -5.24 -2.53
CA ASP A 102 -25.16 -5.18 -2.00
C ASP A 102 -25.21 -4.64 -0.57
N SER A 103 -26.14 -3.70 -0.32
CA SER A 103 -26.39 -3.17 1.03
C SER A 103 -27.12 -4.13 1.95
N ASP A 104 -27.71 -5.20 1.42
CA ASP A 104 -28.38 -6.21 2.24
C ASP A 104 -27.41 -6.94 3.19
N TYR A 105 -26.09 -6.85 2.95
CA TYR A 105 -25.06 -7.36 3.86
C TYR A 105 -24.73 -6.43 5.04
N THR A 106 -25.25 -5.19 5.09
CA THR A 106 -24.96 -4.25 6.20
C THR A 106 -25.25 -4.82 7.60
N PRO A 107 -26.35 -5.57 7.85
CA PRO A 107 -26.57 -6.22 9.14
C PRO A 107 -25.51 -7.26 9.51
N LEU A 108 -25.00 -8.02 8.54
CA LEU A 108 -23.88 -8.95 8.73
C LEU A 108 -22.62 -8.18 9.17
N VAL A 109 -22.29 -7.09 8.46
CA VAL A 109 -21.14 -6.23 8.79
C VAL A 109 -21.26 -5.68 10.21
N ALA A 110 -22.43 -5.17 10.59
CA ALA A 110 -22.68 -4.67 11.93
C ALA A 110 -22.48 -5.75 12.99
N LYS A 111 -22.98 -6.97 12.74
CA LYS A 111 -22.81 -8.09 13.66
C LYS A 111 -21.36 -8.51 13.82
N LEU A 112 -20.61 -8.66 12.72
CA LEU A 112 -19.19 -8.99 12.73
C LEU A 112 -18.37 -7.93 13.50
N LYS A 113 -18.61 -6.65 13.25
CA LYS A 113 -17.96 -5.55 13.97
C LYS A 113 -18.30 -5.54 15.46
N SER A 114 -19.54 -5.86 15.83
CA SER A 114 -19.93 -6.00 17.25
C SER A 114 -19.19 -7.15 17.97
N MET A 115 -18.66 -8.12 17.22
CA MET A 115 -17.83 -9.22 17.71
C MET A 115 -16.32 -8.90 17.66
N GLY A 116 -15.95 -7.64 17.35
CA GLY A 116 -14.56 -7.20 17.25
C GLY A 116 -13.86 -7.66 15.97
N LYS A 117 -14.59 -8.14 14.97
CA LYS A 117 -14.02 -8.59 13.70
C LYS A 117 -13.83 -7.41 12.74
N PHE A 118 -12.70 -7.41 12.04
CA PHE A 118 -12.46 -6.46 10.95
C PHE A 118 -13.21 -6.91 9.70
N VAL A 119 -13.85 -5.98 9.00
CA VAL A 119 -14.66 -6.28 7.80
C VAL A 119 -14.16 -5.49 6.60
N LEU A 120 -13.65 -6.21 5.60
CA LEU A 120 -13.18 -5.68 4.32
C LEU A 120 -14.27 -5.89 3.26
N GLY A 121 -14.84 -4.81 2.73
CA GLY A 121 -15.74 -4.86 1.58
C GLY A 121 -14.97 -4.73 0.27
N ILE A 122 -15.29 -5.57 -0.73
CA ILE A 122 -14.70 -5.44 -2.07
C ILE A 122 -15.79 -5.50 -3.13
N SER A 123 -15.85 -4.50 -4.02
CA SER A 123 -16.84 -4.49 -5.09
C SER A 123 -16.45 -3.61 -6.27
N ARG A 124 -17.21 -3.69 -7.36
CA ARG A 124 -17.14 -2.70 -8.44
C ARG A 124 -17.86 -1.43 -8.00
N SER A 125 -17.28 -0.27 -8.27
CA SER A 125 -17.87 1.04 -7.99
C SER A 125 -19.32 1.17 -8.50
N ALA A 126 -19.62 0.61 -9.67
CA ALA A 126 -20.94 0.69 -10.30
C ALA A 126 -22.08 -0.01 -9.53
N VAL A 127 -21.76 -1.00 -8.69
CA VAL A 127 -22.75 -1.80 -7.95
C VAL A 127 -22.65 -1.61 -6.43
N ALA A 128 -21.65 -0.86 -5.96
CA ALA A 128 -21.41 -0.65 -4.53
C ALA A 128 -22.35 0.42 -3.95
N SER A 129 -23.16 0.04 -2.96
CA SER A 129 -23.98 0.99 -2.21
C SER A 129 -23.15 1.83 -1.23
N LYS A 130 -23.41 3.14 -1.15
CA LYS A 130 -22.78 4.05 -0.17
C LYS A 130 -22.98 3.58 1.28
N VAL A 131 -24.12 2.97 1.57
CA VAL A 131 -24.45 2.43 2.90
C VAL A 131 -23.55 1.24 3.23
N PHE A 132 -23.35 0.33 2.27
CA PHE A 132 -22.48 -0.82 2.44
C PHE A 132 -21.01 -0.42 2.61
N ILE A 133 -20.53 0.52 1.78
CA ILE A 133 -19.19 1.09 1.86
C ILE A 133 -18.94 1.66 3.26
N SER A 134 -19.87 2.49 3.77
CA SER A 134 -19.73 3.15 5.07
C SER A 134 -19.83 2.19 6.25
N ALA A 135 -20.50 1.04 6.08
CA ALA A 135 -20.64 0.04 7.14
C ALA A 135 -19.33 -0.73 7.38
N CYS A 136 -18.56 -0.98 6.32
CA CYS A 136 -17.32 -1.76 6.37
C CYS A 136 -16.25 -1.07 7.23
N SER A 137 -15.21 -1.82 7.60
CA SER A 137 -14.04 -1.25 8.29
C SER A 137 -13.07 -0.64 7.27
N GLU A 138 -12.94 -1.31 6.13
CA GLU A 138 -12.23 -0.83 4.94
C GLU A 138 -13.03 -1.26 3.71
N PHE A 139 -12.97 -0.49 2.63
CA PHE A 139 -13.63 -0.80 1.38
C PHE A 139 -12.72 -0.58 0.17
N ILE A 140 -12.60 -1.58 -0.71
CA ILE A 140 -11.75 -1.52 -1.91
C ILE A 140 -12.62 -1.64 -3.17
N PHE A 141 -12.38 -0.74 -4.12
CA PHE A 141 -12.99 -0.79 -5.44
C PHE A 141 -12.15 -1.60 -6.42
N LEU A 142 -12.77 -2.54 -7.13
CA LEU A 142 -12.09 -3.41 -8.11
C LEU A 142 -11.47 -2.65 -9.29
N GLU A 143 -12.01 -1.46 -9.60
CA GLU A 143 -11.48 -0.59 -10.63
C GLU A 143 -10.11 -0.01 -10.25
N ALA A 144 -9.87 0.31 -8.97
CA ALA A 144 -8.56 0.74 -8.49
C ALA A 144 -7.52 -0.37 -8.67
N VAL A 145 -7.91 -1.62 -8.39
CA VAL A 145 -7.06 -2.82 -8.57
C VAL A 145 -6.80 -3.14 -10.06
N SER A 146 -7.71 -2.74 -10.95
CA SER A 146 -7.59 -2.99 -12.40
C SER A 146 -6.87 -1.86 -13.17
N GLN A 147 -6.87 -0.63 -12.65
CA GLN A 147 -6.20 0.51 -13.29
C GLN A 147 -4.67 0.37 -13.27
N THR A 148 -4.10 -0.22 -12.21
CA THR A 148 -2.69 -0.61 -12.14
C THR A 148 -2.31 -1.60 -13.25
N LYS A 149 -3.24 -2.47 -13.67
CA LYS A 149 -3.02 -3.44 -14.77
C LYS A 149 -3.17 -2.83 -16.17
N LYS A 150 -3.91 -1.74 -16.36
CA LYS A 150 -4.12 -1.15 -17.71
C LYS A 150 -2.93 -0.33 -18.22
N LYS A 151 -2.08 0.23 -17.35
CA LYS A 151 -0.85 0.92 -17.77
C LYS A 151 0.30 -0.04 -18.16
N LYS A 152 0.24 -1.32 -17.76
CA LYS A 152 1.31 -2.32 -17.98
C LYS A 152 0.91 -3.51 -18.88
N LYS A 153 -0.27 -3.48 -19.53
CA LYS A 153 -0.85 -4.64 -20.27
C LYS A 153 -0.36 -4.83 -21.72
N GLU A 154 0.67 -4.11 -22.20
CA GLU A 154 1.22 -4.33 -23.55
C GLU A 154 2.35 -5.36 -23.62
N GLU A 155 2.87 -5.84 -22.48
CA GLU A 155 3.85 -6.92 -22.46
C GLU A 155 3.36 -8.03 -21.52
N GLU A 156 3.72 -9.28 -21.83
CA GLU A 156 3.45 -10.50 -21.07
C GLU A 156 2.15 -11.26 -21.39
N ARG A 157 2.25 -12.02 -22.47
CA ARG A 157 1.58 -13.31 -22.61
C ARG A 157 2.62 -14.38 -22.94
N SER A 158 3.19 -15.01 -21.92
CA SER A 158 3.77 -16.36 -22.03
C SER A 158 4.01 -16.93 -20.65
N ASP A 159 3.19 -17.91 -20.29
CA ASP A 159 3.53 -18.96 -19.34
C ASP A 159 4.79 -19.67 -19.85
N GLU A 160 5.96 -19.31 -19.34
CA GLU A 160 7.15 -20.16 -19.13
C GLU A 160 8.34 -19.25 -18.75
N THR A 161 8.86 -19.43 -17.52
CA THR A 161 9.96 -18.72 -16.85
C THR A 161 9.68 -17.32 -16.26
N ASP A 162 8.77 -17.28 -15.29
CA ASP A 162 8.48 -16.13 -14.39
C ASP A 162 9.61 -15.87 -13.33
N ASN A 163 10.83 -16.33 -13.59
CA ASN A 163 12.00 -16.20 -12.68
C ASN A 163 12.96 -15.10 -13.17
N THR A 164 12.43 -13.99 -13.67
CA THR A 164 13.22 -12.82 -14.06
C THR A 164 13.10 -11.73 -13.00
N LEU A 165 14.14 -10.92 -12.83
CA LEU A 165 14.09 -9.82 -11.87
C LEU A 165 13.08 -8.75 -12.31
N GLU A 166 12.87 -8.64 -13.62
CA GLU A 166 11.91 -7.75 -14.27
C GLU A 166 10.47 -8.07 -13.88
N SER A 167 10.08 -9.35 -13.79
CA SER A 167 8.71 -9.74 -13.41
C SER A 167 8.41 -9.49 -11.92
N LEU A 168 9.45 -9.44 -11.08
CA LEU A 168 9.31 -9.12 -9.65
C LEU A 168 9.09 -7.64 -9.36
N VAL A 169 9.62 -6.74 -10.19
CA VAL A 169 9.48 -5.27 -10.03
C VAL A 169 8.02 -4.87 -9.79
N PRO A 170 7.05 -5.17 -10.68
CA PRO A 170 5.66 -4.73 -10.51
C PRO A 170 4.99 -5.35 -9.28
N VAL A 171 5.40 -6.56 -8.88
CA VAL A 171 4.82 -7.26 -7.72
C VAL A 171 5.31 -6.60 -6.43
N VAL A 172 6.61 -6.30 -6.32
CA VAL A 172 7.20 -5.63 -5.16
C VAL A 172 6.61 -4.23 -4.99
N GLU A 173 6.53 -3.45 -6.08
CA GLU A 173 5.93 -2.11 -6.05
C GLU A 173 4.48 -2.14 -5.55
N LYS A 174 3.70 -3.10 -6.05
CA LYS A 174 2.30 -3.27 -5.65
C LYS A 174 2.14 -3.64 -4.17
N ILE A 175 2.99 -4.53 -3.66
CA ILE A 175 2.95 -4.91 -2.24
C ILE A 175 3.24 -3.69 -1.36
N LEU A 176 4.21 -2.86 -1.75
CA LEU A 176 4.56 -1.65 -1.00
C LEU A 176 3.43 -0.61 -1.05
N ASP A 177 2.81 -0.39 -2.21
CA ASP A 177 1.68 0.54 -2.36
C ASP A 177 0.47 0.14 -1.48
N GLU A 178 0.17 -1.15 -1.40
CA GLU A 178 -1.03 -1.67 -0.71
C GLU A 178 -0.81 -2.06 0.78
N HIS A 179 0.43 -2.28 1.21
CA HIS A 179 0.77 -2.84 2.54
C HIS A 179 1.76 -2.00 3.35
N ALA A 180 2.25 -0.88 2.83
CA ALA A 180 3.07 0.02 3.64
C ALA A 180 2.33 0.52 4.89
N ASP A 181 3.09 0.81 5.94
CA ASP A 181 2.58 1.43 7.16
C ASP A 181 2.23 2.92 6.94
N ALA A 182 1.89 3.63 8.02
CA ALA A 182 1.51 5.04 7.95
C ALA A 182 2.61 5.96 7.41
N ASP A 183 3.87 5.51 7.49
CA ASP A 183 5.04 6.25 7.03
C ASP A 183 5.46 5.84 5.59
N GLY A 184 4.71 4.94 4.95
CA GLY A 184 5.01 4.46 3.61
C GLY A 184 6.10 3.38 3.60
N GLU A 185 6.40 2.78 4.75
CA GLU A 185 7.50 1.84 4.95
C GLU A 185 7.00 0.41 5.18
N LEU A 186 7.82 -0.56 4.81
CA LEU A 186 7.56 -1.97 5.09
C LEU A 186 8.84 -2.71 5.45
N TYR A 187 8.78 -3.55 6.48
CA TYR A 187 9.89 -4.45 6.80
C TYR A 187 10.12 -5.45 5.65
N ALA A 188 11.38 -5.65 5.26
CA ALA A 188 11.74 -6.60 4.21
C ALA A 188 11.32 -8.04 4.54
N SER A 189 11.26 -8.40 5.83
CA SER A 189 10.73 -9.68 6.29
C SER A 189 9.24 -9.83 6.03
N GLU A 190 8.46 -8.77 6.19
CA GLU A 190 7.02 -8.78 5.92
C GLU A 190 6.73 -8.77 4.43
N LEU A 191 7.48 -7.97 3.66
CA LEU A 191 7.43 -7.99 2.20
C LEU A 191 7.74 -9.40 1.67
N LYS A 192 8.76 -10.08 2.21
CA LYS A 192 9.06 -11.48 1.86
C LYS A 192 7.88 -12.41 2.13
N LYS A 193 7.26 -12.33 3.32
CA LYS A 193 6.11 -13.17 3.66
C LYS A 193 4.95 -12.94 2.69
N THR A 194 4.63 -11.68 2.40
CA THR A 194 3.57 -11.32 1.47
C THR A 194 3.88 -11.82 0.06
N LEU A 195 5.12 -11.71 -0.39
CA LEU A 195 5.55 -12.24 -1.69
C LEU A 195 5.42 -13.77 -1.75
N THR A 196 5.88 -14.50 -0.73
CA THR A 196 5.73 -15.96 -0.66
C THR A 196 4.26 -16.38 -0.60
N ARG A 197 3.38 -15.58 -0.02
CA ARG A 197 1.93 -15.84 -0.03
C ARG A 197 1.29 -15.67 -1.40
N LEU A 198 1.77 -14.70 -2.18
CA LEU A 198 1.34 -14.49 -3.57
C LEU A 198 1.94 -15.53 -4.51
N ARG A 199 3.20 -15.91 -4.29
CA ARG A 199 4.00 -16.86 -5.08
C ARG A 199 4.59 -17.94 -4.15
N PRO A 200 3.86 -19.03 -3.86
CA PRO A 200 4.32 -20.08 -2.94
C PRO A 200 5.59 -20.82 -3.38
N ASP A 201 5.89 -20.79 -4.68
CA ASP A 201 7.08 -21.37 -5.32
C ASP A 201 8.29 -20.41 -5.35
N PHE A 202 8.14 -19.20 -4.80
CA PHE A 202 9.20 -18.20 -4.76
C PHE A 202 10.39 -18.63 -3.87
N ASP A 203 11.59 -18.57 -4.44
CA ASP A 203 12.87 -18.76 -3.75
C ASP A 203 13.91 -17.80 -4.31
N GLU A 204 14.57 -17.03 -3.46
CA GLU A 204 15.56 -16.04 -3.89
C GLU A 204 16.76 -16.65 -4.62
N ARG A 205 17.05 -17.92 -4.37
CA ARG A 205 18.13 -18.67 -5.02
C ARG A 205 17.86 -18.89 -6.50
N ASN A 206 16.59 -18.95 -6.91
CA ASN A 206 16.20 -19.07 -8.32
C ASN A 206 16.60 -17.83 -9.12
N PHE A 207 16.80 -16.68 -8.45
CA PHE A 207 17.26 -15.42 -9.03
C PHE A 207 18.77 -15.20 -8.84
N GLY A 208 19.53 -16.22 -8.43
CA GLY A 208 20.98 -16.16 -8.29
C GLY A 208 21.49 -15.40 -7.05
N VAL A 209 20.62 -15.09 -6.09
CA VAL A 209 20.99 -14.35 -4.87
C VAL A 209 20.82 -15.19 -3.61
N SER A 210 21.65 -14.90 -2.60
CA SER A 210 21.74 -15.69 -1.36
C SER A 210 20.81 -15.23 -0.23
N SER A 211 20.15 -14.09 -0.38
CA SER A 211 19.30 -13.51 0.67
C SER A 211 18.30 -12.51 0.09
N PHE A 212 17.14 -12.37 0.73
CA PHE A 212 16.11 -11.42 0.34
C PHE A 212 16.58 -9.97 0.19
N GLY A 213 17.42 -9.49 1.12
CA GLY A 213 17.96 -8.12 1.02
C GLY A 213 18.79 -7.89 -0.26
N LYS A 214 19.55 -8.91 -0.70
CA LYS A 214 20.29 -8.86 -1.98
C LYS A 214 19.34 -8.93 -3.17
N LEU A 215 18.24 -9.66 -3.07
CA LEU A 215 17.21 -9.67 -4.10
C LEU A 215 16.61 -8.28 -4.28
N LEU A 216 16.23 -7.61 -3.20
CA LEU A 216 15.66 -6.25 -3.27
C LEU A 216 16.66 -5.25 -3.86
N GLN A 217 17.96 -5.38 -3.55
CA GLN A 217 18.99 -4.58 -4.21
C GLN A 217 19.09 -4.85 -5.71
N ALA A 218 18.93 -6.12 -6.13
CA ALA A 218 18.89 -6.48 -7.53
C ALA A 218 17.64 -5.91 -8.22
N VAL A 219 16.46 -6.06 -7.62
CA VAL A 219 15.18 -5.50 -8.10
C VAL A 219 15.25 -3.97 -8.24
N LYS A 220 15.85 -3.27 -7.28
CA LYS A 220 16.13 -1.81 -7.37
C LYS A 220 17.03 -1.48 -8.57
N LYS A 221 18.10 -2.25 -8.80
CA LYS A 221 19.00 -2.04 -9.95
C LYS A 221 18.32 -2.30 -11.29
N HIS A 222 17.32 -3.18 -11.32
CA HIS A 222 16.52 -3.48 -12.51
C HIS A 222 15.36 -2.49 -12.72
N GLY A 223 15.30 -1.39 -11.96
CA GLY A 223 14.41 -0.26 -12.24
C GLY A 223 13.18 -0.17 -11.35
N ALA A 224 13.07 -0.97 -10.28
CA ALA A 224 12.03 -0.76 -9.28
C ALA A 224 12.20 0.58 -8.56
N ALA A 225 11.12 1.34 -8.45
CA ALA A 225 11.06 2.58 -7.68
C ALA A 225 11.00 2.27 -6.18
N ILE A 226 12.08 1.71 -5.63
CA ILE A 226 12.18 1.35 -4.21
C ILE A 226 13.43 1.91 -3.54
N GLU A 227 13.31 2.25 -2.27
CA GLU A 227 14.43 2.57 -1.40
C GLU A 227 14.59 1.54 -0.28
N LEU A 228 15.83 1.31 0.12
CA LEU A 228 16.21 0.33 1.13
C LEU A 228 17.04 1.03 2.18
N PHE A 229 16.62 0.91 3.43
CA PHE A 229 17.32 1.50 4.57
C PHE A 229 17.23 0.55 5.77
N THR A 230 18.14 0.75 6.72
CA THR A 230 18.19 -0.06 7.93
C THR A 230 17.90 0.82 9.11
N GLU A 231 16.89 0.45 9.88
CA GLU A 231 16.50 1.12 11.12
C GLU A 231 16.46 0.06 12.22
N ASP A 232 17.08 0.32 13.37
CA ASP A 232 17.16 -0.62 14.50
C ASP A 232 17.61 -2.05 14.13
N SER A 233 18.57 -2.16 13.21
CA SER A 233 19.07 -3.44 12.65
C SER A 233 18.04 -4.25 11.84
N ALA A 234 16.88 -3.67 11.54
CA ALA A 234 15.88 -4.23 10.65
C ALA A 234 15.95 -3.58 9.27
N LEU A 235 15.93 -4.38 8.20
CA LEU A 235 15.88 -3.89 6.83
C LEU A 235 14.45 -3.47 6.50
N LYS A 236 14.28 -2.22 6.10
CA LYS A 236 13.02 -1.63 5.65
C LYS A 236 13.10 -1.23 4.17
N VAL A 237 11.93 -1.13 3.55
CA VAL A 237 11.72 -0.85 2.12
C VAL A 237 10.56 0.11 1.97
N CYS A 238 10.67 1.11 1.10
CA CYS A 238 9.57 2.01 0.74
C CYS A 238 9.56 2.28 -0.78
N LEU A 239 8.45 2.77 -1.32
CA LEU A 239 8.39 3.25 -2.70
C LEU A 239 9.13 4.58 -2.84
N THR A 240 9.85 4.74 -3.94
CA THR A 240 10.40 6.03 -4.35
C THR A 240 9.26 6.79 -5.03
N SER A 241 8.70 7.80 -4.38
CA SER A 241 7.63 8.62 -4.96
C SER A 241 8.15 9.37 -6.19
N ASP A 242 7.41 9.30 -7.31
CA ASP A 242 7.66 10.02 -8.57
C ASP A 242 7.55 11.56 -8.44
N ASP A 243 7.22 12.07 -7.26
CA ASP A 243 7.31 13.48 -6.95
C ASP A 243 8.77 13.85 -6.72
N GLU A 244 9.35 14.53 -7.72
CA GLU A 244 10.63 15.23 -7.67
C GLU A 244 10.67 16.30 -6.55
N THR A 245 10.71 15.89 -5.29
CA THR A 245 11.34 16.68 -4.22
C THR A 245 12.39 15.81 -3.54
N PRO A 246 13.67 15.98 -3.90
CA PRO A 246 14.72 15.09 -3.45
C PRO A 246 15.02 15.33 -1.97
N ASN A 247 14.33 14.66 -1.05
CA ASN A 247 14.90 14.45 0.27
C ASN A 247 16.00 13.37 0.19
N ARG A 248 17.01 13.63 -0.66
CA ARG A 248 18.11 12.73 -1.06
C ARG A 248 19.11 12.45 0.06
N TYR A 249 18.87 12.98 1.26
CA TYR A 249 19.89 13.06 2.28
C TYR A 249 19.32 12.65 3.63
N ASN A 250 19.62 11.44 4.09
CA ASN A 250 19.29 11.01 5.45
C ASN A 250 19.98 11.86 6.53
N GLN A 251 20.99 12.66 6.16
CA GLN A 251 21.73 13.57 7.04
C GLN A 251 22.19 14.82 6.28
N VAL A 252 22.19 15.97 6.97
CA VAL A 252 22.76 17.22 6.45
C VAL A 252 24.28 17.20 6.62
N THR A 253 25.01 17.21 5.50
CA THR A 253 26.47 17.15 5.41
C THR A 253 27.02 18.38 4.68
N ARG A 254 28.34 18.60 4.75
CA ARG A 254 29.01 19.74 4.08
C ARG A 254 28.84 19.74 2.56
N GLU A 255 28.56 18.59 1.97
CA GLU A 255 28.43 18.44 0.53
C GLU A 255 26.99 18.69 0.06
N ASN A 256 26.00 18.58 0.95
CA ASN A 256 24.58 18.62 0.58
C ASN A 256 23.76 19.77 1.20
N TYR A 257 24.28 20.44 2.24
CA TYR A 257 23.48 21.39 3.03
C TYR A 257 22.89 22.53 2.18
N ILE A 258 23.57 22.99 1.13
CA ILE A 258 23.06 24.05 0.25
C ILE A 258 21.76 23.59 -0.44
N ASN A 259 21.74 22.35 -0.94
CA ASN A 259 20.59 21.81 -1.66
C ASN A 259 19.41 21.54 -0.70
N VAL A 260 19.70 21.00 0.48
CA VAL A 260 18.70 20.78 1.54
C VAL A 260 18.01 22.10 1.90
N PHE A 261 18.79 23.15 2.17
CA PHE A 261 18.24 24.45 2.52
C PHE A 261 17.48 25.09 1.37
N LYS A 262 17.93 24.90 0.12
CA LYS A 262 17.22 25.42 -1.05
C LYS A 262 15.82 24.81 -1.20
N GLN A 263 15.66 23.51 -0.99
CA GLN A 263 14.37 22.83 -1.04
C GLN A 263 13.40 23.28 0.05
N GLU A 264 13.91 23.41 1.28
CA GLU A 264 13.11 23.92 2.39
C GLU A 264 12.61 25.34 2.11
N LEU A 265 13.48 26.19 1.57
CA LEU A 265 13.12 27.56 1.20
C LEU A 265 12.12 27.61 0.04
N GLU A 266 12.22 26.73 -0.95
CA GLU A 266 11.21 26.60 -2.01
C GLU A 266 9.84 26.18 -1.47
N THR A 267 9.81 25.34 -0.42
CA THR A 267 8.57 24.95 0.28
C THR A 267 7.93 26.12 1.01
N PHE A 268 8.72 26.99 1.64
CA PHE A 268 8.22 28.24 2.22
C PHE A 268 7.69 29.20 1.14
N LYS A 269 8.36 29.29 0.00
CA LYS A 269 7.95 30.13 -1.13
C LYS A 269 6.63 29.66 -1.74
N SER A 270 6.45 28.35 -1.94
CA SER A 270 5.19 27.77 -2.43
C SER A 270 4.03 27.93 -1.43
N SER A 271 4.35 27.99 -0.14
CA SER A 271 3.41 28.31 0.94
C SER A 271 3.09 29.80 1.05
N GLY A 272 3.64 30.66 0.17
CA GLY A 272 3.36 32.09 0.09
C GLY A 272 4.24 32.98 0.98
N PHE A 273 5.36 32.49 1.50
CA PHE A 273 6.31 33.28 2.29
C PHE A 273 7.48 33.76 1.43
N ASP A 274 7.55 35.07 1.16
CA ASP A 274 8.69 35.68 0.44
C ASP A 274 9.90 35.95 1.34
N SER A 275 9.68 36.15 2.64
CA SER A 275 10.71 36.41 3.65
C SER A 275 10.40 35.68 4.95
N VAL A 276 11.39 34.99 5.51
CA VAL A 276 11.23 34.15 6.70
C VAL A 276 12.31 34.47 7.75
N ASN A 277 11.98 34.36 9.03
CA ASN A 277 12.95 34.51 10.11
C ASN A 277 13.91 33.30 10.13
N PRO A 278 15.24 33.50 10.26
CA PRO A 278 16.21 32.41 10.37
C PRO A 278 15.83 31.31 11.37
N SER A 279 15.21 31.67 12.49
CA SER A 279 14.84 30.71 13.54
C SER A 279 13.74 29.74 13.10
N ILE A 280 12.83 30.19 12.22
CA ILE A 280 11.76 29.36 11.65
C ILE A 280 12.35 28.38 10.63
N ILE A 281 13.28 28.85 9.80
CA ILE A 281 14.01 28.00 8.85
C ILE A 281 14.77 26.91 9.60
N LYS A 282 15.50 27.29 10.67
CA LYS A 282 16.19 26.34 11.53
C LYS A 282 15.25 25.30 12.13
N ALA A 283 14.11 25.72 12.67
CA ALA A 283 13.11 24.81 13.24
C ALA A 283 12.51 23.85 12.19
N SER A 284 12.27 24.33 10.96
CA SER A 284 11.79 23.50 9.85
C SER A 284 12.80 22.42 9.48
N VAL A 285 14.07 22.82 9.30
CA VAL A 285 15.16 21.91 8.98
C VAL A 285 15.35 20.88 10.10
N GLN A 286 15.28 21.28 11.37
CA GLN A 286 15.41 20.35 12.50
C GLN A 286 14.22 19.39 12.65
N LYS A 287 13.03 19.79 12.19
CA LYS A 287 11.84 18.91 12.17
C LYS A 287 12.02 17.76 11.18
N ILE A 288 12.68 18.03 10.05
CA ILE A 288 12.90 17.06 8.97
C ILE A 288 14.21 16.29 9.17
N TYR A 289 15.23 16.95 9.74
CA TYR A 289 16.53 16.37 10.06
C TYR A 289 16.84 16.60 11.56
N PRO A 290 16.40 15.70 12.45
CA PRO A 290 16.59 15.84 13.90
C PRO A 290 18.07 15.97 14.33
N ASP A 291 18.98 15.37 13.57
CA ASP A 291 20.43 15.37 13.83
C ASP A 291 21.16 16.62 13.29
N PHE A 292 20.44 17.59 12.71
CA PHE A 292 21.03 18.80 12.16
C PHE A 292 21.64 19.71 13.25
N ASP A 293 22.96 19.91 13.17
CA ASP A 293 23.71 20.91 13.93
C ASP A 293 24.67 21.66 12.99
N GLU A 294 24.64 22.99 13.01
CA GLU A 294 25.47 23.83 12.14
C GLU A 294 26.97 23.66 12.39
N ARG A 295 27.34 23.21 13.60
CA ARG A 295 28.72 22.93 13.98
C ARG A 295 29.28 21.73 13.22
N ASN A 296 28.44 20.74 12.88
CA ASN A 296 28.84 19.60 12.06
C ASN A 296 29.20 20.03 10.63
N LEU A 297 28.58 21.11 10.15
CA LEU A 297 28.88 21.73 8.87
C LEU A 297 30.10 22.67 8.91
N GLY A 298 30.66 22.93 10.09
CA GLY A 298 31.81 23.82 10.29
C GLY A 298 31.47 25.27 10.59
N PHE A 299 30.20 25.60 10.84
CA PHE A 299 29.76 26.94 11.21
C PHE A 299 29.66 27.09 12.73
N LYS A 300 30.05 28.26 13.26
CA LYS A 300 29.95 28.53 14.70
C LYS A 300 28.54 28.93 15.12
N ARG A 301 27.79 29.60 14.22
CA ARG A 301 26.42 30.04 14.43
C ARG A 301 25.58 29.81 13.18
N PHE A 302 24.28 29.60 13.34
CA PHE A 302 23.34 29.52 12.22
C PHE A 302 23.33 30.79 11.36
N SER A 303 23.59 31.96 11.95
CA SER A 303 23.79 33.21 11.19
C SER A 303 24.92 33.13 10.18
N ASP A 304 25.97 32.36 10.46
CA ASP A 304 27.13 32.20 9.57
C ASP A 304 26.76 31.30 8.38
N LEU A 305 25.94 30.28 8.63
CA LEU A 305 25.38 29.42 7.59
C LEU A 305 24.44 30.22 6.66
N MET A 306 23.59 31.10 7.19
CA MET A 306 22.72 31.94 6.35
C MET A 306 23.52 32.92 5.48
N ARG A 307 24.62 33.50 6.00
CA ARG A 307 25.54 34.32 5.19
C ARG A 307 26.21 33.52 4.09
N GLN A 308 26.53 32.25 4.35
CA GLN A 308 27.08 31.38 3.32
C GLN A 308 26.03 31.06 2.23
N LEU A 309 24.78 30.84 2.61
CA LEU A 309 23.68 30.66 1.66
C LEU A 309 23.44 31.92 0.81
N GLU A 310 23.59 33.11 1.40
CA GLU A 310 23.57 34.38 0.67
C GLU A 310 24.71 34.49 -0.34
N ASN A 311 25.94 34.14 0.06
CA ASN A 311 27.09 34.11 -0.86
C ASN A 311 26.90 33.10 -2.01
N SER A 312 26.16 32.01 -1.77
CA SER A 312 25.82 31.02 -2.80
C SER A 312 24.62 31.42 -3.67
N GLY A 313 24.00 32.59 -3.41
CA GLY A 313 22.87 33.12 -4.19
C GLY A 313 21.53 32.42 -3.92
N VAL A 314 21.40 31.68 -2.82
CA VAL A 314 20.16 30.95 -2.47
C VAL A 314 19.16 31.86 -1.73
N VAL A 315 19.67 32.81 -0.94
CA VAL A 315 18.87 33.74 -0.15
C VAL A 315 19.45 35.14 -0.18
N ARG A 316 18.68 36.13 0.26
CA ARG A 316 19.18 37.48 0.55
C ARG A 316 18.84 37.85 1.98
N ILE A 317 19.81 38.36 2.73
CA ILE A 317 19.60 38.78 4.12
C ILE A 317 19.15 40.24 4.13
N GLU A 318 17.97 40.49 4.70
CA GLU A 318 17.39 41.81 4.87
C GLU A 318 17.20 42.12 6.36
N LEU A 319 17.20 43.39 6.73
CA LEU A 319 16.88 43.84 8.09
C LEU A 319 15.45 44.35 8.12
N SER A 320 14.62 43.80 9.00
CA SER A 320 13.30 44.34 9.30
C SER A 320 13.39 45.75 9.90
N GLU A 321 12.28 46.49 9.87
CA GLU A 321 12.16 47.81 10.51
C GLU A 321 12.45 47.78 12.03
N ALA A 322 12.27 46.63 12.67
CA ALA A 322 12.57 46.39 14.08
C ALA A 322 14.04 45.96 14.34
N GLY A 323 14.91 45.98 13.32
CA GLY A 323 16.32 45.58 13.42
C GLY A 323 16.56 44.07 13.49
N THR A 324 15.51 43.25 13.34
CA THR A 324 15.64 41.78 13.27
C THR A 324 16.02 41.31 11.86
N MET A 325 16.82 40.24 11.79
CA MET A 325 17.27 39.65 10.53
C MET A 325 16.15 38.85 9.88
N LEU A 326 15.88 39.13 8.61
CA LEU A 326 14.96 38.39 7.75
C LEU A 326 15.73 37.79 6.56
N VAL A 327 15.28 36.63 6.12
CA VAL A 327 15.88 35.89 5.01
C VAL A 327 14.85 35.91 3.89
N ARG A 328 15.13 36.69 2.85
CA ARG A 328 14.33 36.72 1.64
C ARG A 328 14.71 35.56 0.74
N ILE A 329 13.70 34.83 0.30
CA ILE A 329 13.84 33.65 -0.56
C ILE A 329 13.95 34.14 -2.01
N LEU A 330 15.00 33.73 -2.72
CA LEU A 330 15.26 34.18 -4.10
C LEU A 330 14.52 33.32 -5.13
#